data_AF-A0A368VGZ5-F1
#
_entry.id   AF-A0A368VGZ5-F1
#
_cell.length_a   1.000
_cell.length_b   1.000
_cell.length_c   1.000
_cell.angle_alpha   90.00
_cell.angle_beta   90.00
_cell.angle_gamma   90.00
#
_symmetry.space_group_name_H-M   'P 1'
#
loop_
_entity.id
_entity.type
_entity.pdbx_description
1 polymer ?
#
loop_
_entity_poly.entity_id
_entity_poly.type
_entity_poly.pdbx_seq_one_letter_code
_entity_poly.pdbx_strand_id
1 'polypeptide(L)'
;MESRLTPKQQKRQQEREMIEEYQKLVTEQALEPLYQSFLEWKSGALPYFELTELIHVFHKKNQEIYKDFTYTDHKDLLLLAKMKLDRLTEQDIIDNKWLLERWGFEDKT
;
A
#
# COMPACT_ATOMS: atom_id res chain seq x y z
N MET A 1 9.86 29.04 17.74
CA MET A 1 8.82 28.45 18.59
C MET A 1 8.52 27.06 18.04
N GLU A 2 9.01 26.01 18.69
CA GLU A 2 8.58 24.64 18.38
C GLU A 2 7.11 24.53 18.78
N SER A 3 6.21 24.55 17.80
CA SER A 3 4.81 24.24 18.03
C SER A 3 4.74 22.75 18.41
N ARG A 4 4.69 22.46 19.71
CA ARG A 4 4.46 21.10 20.18
C ARG A 4 3.04 20.70 19.77
N LEU A 5 2.95 19.70 18.89
CA LEU A 5 1.67 19.13 18.47
C LEU A 5 0.89 18.66 19.71
N THR A 6 -0.42 18.89 19.70
CA THR A 6 -1.32 18.29 20.69
C THR A 6 -1.33 16.76 20.54
N PRO A 7 -1.67 15.98 21.58
CA PRO A 7 -1.75 14.52 21.48
C PRO A 7 -2.65 14.03 20.33
N LYS A 8 -3.76 14.74 20.07
CA LYS A 8 -4.66 14.44 18.95
C LYS A 8 -4.00 14.67 17.59
N GLN A 9 -3.19 15.71 17.45
CA GLN A 9 -2.44 15.99 16.23
C GLN A 9 -1.31 14.98 16.03
N GLN A 10 -0.61 14.59 17.10
CA GLN A 10 0.42 13.56 17.06
C GLN A 10 -0.17 12.22 16.60
N LYS A 11 -1.31 11.80 17.15
CA LYS A 11 -1.99 10.59 16.71
C LYS A 11 -2.35 10.63 15.22
N ARG A 12 -2.93 11.74 14.76
CA ARG A 12 -3.27 11.91 13.33
C ARG A 12 -2.05 11.88 12.42
N GLN A 13 -0.91 12.39 12.89
CA GLN A 13 0.34 12.36 12.15
C GLN A 13 0.86 10.94 12.03
N GLN A 14 0.89 10.18 13.13
CA GLN A 14 1.30 8.77 13.14
C GLN A 14 0.40 7.90 12.23
N GLU A 15 -0.91 8.15 12.23
CA GLU A 15 -1.84 7.45 11.33
C GLU A 15 -1.53 7.75 9.85
N ARG A 16 -1.21 9.00 9.52
CA ARG A 16 -0.82 9.39 8.14
C ARG A 16 0.49 8.71 7.73
N GLU A 17 1.50 8.75 8.58
CA GLU A 17 2.80 8.12 8.32
C GLU A 17 2.65 6.61 8.07
N MET A 18 1.78 5.94 8.81
CA MET A 18 1.49 4.51 8.60
C MET A 18 0.81 4.25 7.26
N ILE A 19 -0.14 5.08 6.86
CA ILE A 19 -0.80 4.98 5.55
C ILE A 19 0.19 5.27 4.41
N GLU A 20 1.05 6.27 4.57
CA GLU A 20 2.09 6.63 3.61
C GLU A 20 3.12 5.49 3.44
N GLU A 21 3.54 4.86 4.54
CA GLU A 21 4.40 3.67 4.51
C GLU A 21 3.75 2.51 3.76
N TYR A 22 2.47 2.25 4.03
CA TYR A 22 1.70 1.23 3.30
C TYR A 22 1.55 1.57 1.81
N GLN A 23 1.26 2.83 1.46
CA GLN A 23 1.17 3.28 0.07
C GLN A 23 2.48 3.08 -0.66
N LYS A 24 3.60 3.45 -0.02
CA LYS A 24 4.94 3.24 -0.55
C LYS A 24 5.19 1.77 -0.84
N LEU A 25 4.91 0.89 0.13
CA LEU A 25 5.12 -0.55 0.00
C LEU A 25 4.39 -1.12 -1.23
N VAL A 26 3.09 -0.87 -1.37
CA VAL A 26 2.31 -1.43 -2.49
C VAL A 26 2.71 -0.85 -3.84
N THR A 27 3.11 0.42 -3.86
CA THR A 27 3.57 1.09 -5.08
C THR A 27 4.92 0.53 -5.52
N GLU A 28 5.87 0.36 -4.60
CA GLU A 28 7.19 -0.24 -4.88
C GLU A 28 7.05 -1.70 -5.33
N GLN A 29 6.20 -2.49 -4.69
CA GLN A 29 5.89 -3.85 -5.13
C GLN A 29 5.26 -3.90 -6.54
N ALA A 30 4.48 -2.89 -6.92
CA ALA A 30 3.91 -2.80 -8.26
C ALA A 30 4.94 -2.35 -9.31
N LEU A 31 5.92 -1.53 -8.91
CA LEU A 31 7.00 -1.02 -9.76
C LEU A 31 8.07 -2.08 -10.03
N GLU A 32 8.36 -2.96 -9.07
CA GLU A 32 9.47 -3.91 -9.18
C GLU A 32 9.42 -4.78 -10.46
N PRO A 33 8.28 -5.39 -10.86
CA PRO A 33 8.22 -6.14 -12.12
C PRO A 33 8.46 -5.28 -13.36
N LEU A 34 7.99 -4.03 -13.34
CA LEU A 34 8.23 -3.10 -14.44
C LEU A 34 9.72 -2.74 -14.52
N TYR A 35 10.38 -2.54 -13.38
CA TYR A 35 11.82 -2.32 -13.33
C TYR A 35 12.61 -3.50 -13.92
N GLN A 36 12.25 -4.73 -13.58
CA GLN A 36 12.85 -5.93 -14.20
C GLN A 36 12.64 -5.94 -15.72
N SER A 37 11.45 -5.56 -16.19
CA SER A 37 11.16 -5.44 -17.64
C SER A 37 12.07 -4.42 -18.33
N PHE A 38 12.38 -3.30 -17.67
CA PHE A 38 13.36 -2.32 -18.18
C PHE A 38 14.78 -2.90 -18.26
N LEU A 39 15.18 -3.73 -17.29
CA LEU A 39 16.48 -4.40 -17.31
C LEU A 39 16.58 -5.40 -18.49
N GLU A 40 15.54 -6.19 -18.71
CA GLU A 40 15.45 -7.14 -19.82
C GLU A 40 15.46 -6.45 -21.18
N TRP A 41 14.75 -5.32 -21.31
CA TRP A 41 14.79 -4.51 -22.53
C TRP A 41 16.19 -3.95 -22.78
N LYS A 42 16.84 -3.43 -21.73
CA LYS A 42 18.20 -2.87 -21.83
C LYS A 42 19.22 -3.93 -22.22
N SER A 43 19.03 -5.19 -21.83
CA SER A 43 19.89 -6.30 -22.26
C SER A 43 19.54 -6.87 -23.64
N GLY A 44 18.46 -6.40 -24.27
CA GLY A 44 17.95 -6.92 -25.55
C GLY A 44 17.17 -8.23 -25.43
N ALA A 45 16.85 -8.67 -24.21
CA ALA A 45 16.04 -9.86 -23.96
C ALA A 45 14.54 -9.61 -24.15
N LEU A 46 14.11 -8.35 -24.00
CA LEU A 46 12.73 -7.91 -24.19
C LEU A 46 12.63 -6.90 -25.36
N PRO A 47 11.82 -7.16 -26.39
CA PRO A 47 11.57 -6.20 -27.46
C PRO A 47 10.91 -4.91 -26.94
N TYR A 48 11.16 -3.78 -27.61
CA TYR A 48 10.63 -2.49 -27.16
C TYR A 48 9.09 -2.45 -27.09
N PHE A 49 8.39 -3.14 -28.01
CA PHE A 49 6.93 -3.11 -28.05
C PHE A 49 6.31 -3.89 -26.88
N GLU A 50 6.98 -4.95 -26.40
CA GLU A 50 6.52 -5.68 -25.21
C GLU A 50 6.71 -4.83 -23.95
N LEU A 51 7.85 -4.15 -23.83
CA LEU A 51 8.07 -3.18 -22.74
C LEU A 51 6.98 -2.10 -22.73
N THR A 52 6.61 -1.56 -23.89
CA THR A 52 5.54 -0.54 -23.94
C THR A 52 4.21 -1.10 -23.46
N GLU A 53 3.84 -2.33 -23.79
CA GLU A 53 2.61 -2.95 -23.26
C GLU A 53 2.67 -3.16 -21.75
N LEU A 54 3.83 -3.59 -21.22
CA LEU A 54 4.03 -3.75 -19.76
C LEU A 54 3.93 -2.40 -19.01
N ILE A 55 4.40 -1.31 -19.60
CA ILE A 55 4.20 0.05 -19.06
C ILE A 55 2.70 0.39 -18.99
N HIS A 56 1.91 0.07 -20.03
CA HIS A 56 0.46 0.29 -20.02
C HIS A 56 -0.25 -0.54 -18.95
N VAL A 57 0.15 -1.80 -18.76
CA VAL A 57 -0.38 -2.66 -17.69
C VAL A 57 -0.06 -2.08 -16.31
N PHE A 58 1.18 -1.65 -16.09
CA PHE A 58 1.57 -0.98 -14.86
C PHE A 58 0.75 0.29 -14.62
N HIS A 59 0.56 1.13 -15.64
CA HIS A 59 -0.21 2.35 -15.50
C HIS A 59 -1.65 2.09 -15.02
N LYS A 60 -2.32 1.06 -15.56
CA LYS A 60 -3.64 0.64 -15.07
C LYS A 60 -3.60 0.21 -13.61
N LYS A 61 -2.61 -0.61 -13.23
CA LYS A 61 -2.44 -1.04 -11.83
C LYS A 61 -2.19 0.14 -10.89
N ASN A 62 -1.35 1.09 -11.29
CA ASN A 62 -1.06 2.29 -10.51
C ASN A 62 -2.29 3.20 -10.36
N GLN A 63 -3.16 3.26 -11.37
CA GLN A 63 -4.45 3.95 -11.26
C GLN A 63 -5.37 3.28 -10.22
N GLU A 64 -5.40 1.95 -10.14
CA GLU A 64 -6.16 1.26 -9.10
C GLU A 64 -5.58 1.52 -7.71
N ILE A 65 -4.25 1.47 -7.55
CA ILE A 65 -3.59 1.87 -6.29
C ILE A 65 -3.98 3.30 -5.91
N TYR A 66 -3.92 4.25 -6.85
CA TYR A 66 -4.34 5.63 -6.57
C TYR A 66 -5.80 5.72 -6.09
N LYS A 67 -6.71 4.98 -6.74
CA LYS A 67 -8.12 4.94 -6.35
C LYS A 67 -8.30 4.37 -4.95
N ASP A 68 -7.62 3.27 -4.63
CA ASP A 68 -7.70 2.64 -3.31
C ASP A 68 -7.33 3.62 -2.19
N PHE A 69 -6.26 4.39 -2.36
CA PHE A 69 -5.81 5.34 -1.33
C PHE A 69 -6.61 6.66 -1.32
N THR A 70 -7.30 6.99 -2.41
CA THR A 70 -8.09 8.23 -2.53
C THR A 70 -9.54 8.04 -2.07
N TYR A 71 -10.12 6.87 -2.34
CA TYR A 71 -11.56 6.64 -2.17
C TYR A 71 -11.91 5.68 -1.03
N THR A 72 -10.94 4.98 -0.43
CA THR A 72 -11.18 4.17 0.77
C THR A 72 -11.32 5.06 2.00
N ASP A 73 -12.23 4.72 2.91
CA ASP A 73 -12.38 5.42 4.19
C ASP A 73 -11.06 5.38 4.98
N HIS A 74 -10.71 6.49 5.62
CA HIS A 74 -9.47 6.63 6.39
C HIS A 74 -9.29 5.53 7.45
N LYS A 75 -10.37 5.10 8.12
CA LYS A 75 -10.31 4.05 9.14
C LYS A 75 -9.99 2.69 8.53
N ASP A 76 -10.63 2.37 7.40
CA ASP A 76 -10.41 1.13 6.68
C ASP A 76 -8.99 1.09 6.10
N LEU A 77 -8.51 2.21 5.57
CA LEU A 77 -7.16 2.35 5.04
C LEU A 77 -6.09 2.20 6.14
N LEU A 78 -6.34 2.77 7.32
CA LEU A 78 -5.45 2.61 8.47
C LEU A 78 -5.43 1.16 8.96
N LEU A 79 -6.58 0.47 9.01
CA LEU A 79 -6.66 -0.94 9.39
C LEU A 79 -5.93 -1.83 8.37
N LEU A 80 -6.13 -1.58 7.07
CA LEU A 80 -5.39 -2.24 5.98
C LEU A 80 -3.88 -2.01 6.13
N ALA A 81 -3.45 -0.79 6.39
CA ALA A 81 -2.04 -0.47 6.60
C ALA A 81 -1.46 -1.25 7.78
N LYS A 82 -2.16 -1.27 8.93
CA LYS A 82 -1.76 -2.09 10.08
C LYS A 82 -1.65 -3.57 9.73
N MET A 83 -2.64 -4.12 9.02
CA MET A 83 -2.63 -5.52 8.60
C MET A 83 -1.45 -5.83 7.68
N LYS A 84 -1.23 -5.02 6.65
CA LYS A 84 -0.18 -5.25 5.64
C LYS A 84 1.23 -4.97 6.15
N LEU A 85 1.37 -4.15 7.18
CA LEU A 85 2.64 -3.85 7.85
C LEU A 85 2.89 -4.71 9.10
N ASP A 86 2.01 -5.67 9.41
CA ASP A 86 2.09 -6.54 10.59
C ASP A 86 2.10 -5.76 11.93
N ARG A 87 1.19 -4.79 12.04
CA ARG A 87 1.04 -3.86 13.18
C ARG A 87 -0.40 -3.83 13.73
N LEU A 88 -1.17 -4.89 13.50
CA LEU A 88 -2.49 -5.04 14.13
C LEU A 88 -2.33 -5.24 15.64
N THR A 89 -3.18 -4.59 16.41
CA THR A 89 -3.32 -4.88 17.85
C THR A 89 -4.41 -5.92 18.08
N GLU A 90 -4.42 -6.57 19.24
CA GLU A 90 -5.50 -7.49 19.62
C GLU A 90 -6.88 -6.80 19.54
N GLN A 91 -6.96 -5.53 19.94
CA GLN A 91 -8.19 -4.76 19.85
C GLN A 91 -8.62 -4.53 18.40
N ASP A 92 -7.67 -4.25 17.49
CA ASP A 92 -7.98 -4.11 16.06
C ASP A 92 -8.56 -5.42 15.49
N ILE A 93 -8.03 -6.57 15.91
CA ILE A 93 -8.50 -7.90 15.49
C ILE A 93 -9.91 -8.16 16.03
N ILE A 94 -10.14 -7.90 17.31
CA ILE A 94 -11.45 -8.11 17.96
C ILE A 94 -12.52 -7.21 17.31
N ASP A 95 -12.22 -5.92 17.14
CA ASP A 95 -13.20 -4.94 16.65
C ASP A 95 -13.52 -5.10 15.16
N ASN A 96 -12.58 -5.65 14.38
CA ASN A 96 -12.69 -5.68 12.91
C ASN A 96 -12.57 -7.09 12.33
N LYS A 97 -12.78 -8.14 13.14
CA LYS A 97 -12.59 -9.55 12.75
C LYS A 97 -13.16 -9.90 11.38
N TRP A 98 -14.43 -9.60 11.15
CA TRP A 98 -15.12 -9.89 9.89
C TRP A 98 -14.45 -9.22 8.67
N LEU A 99 -14.02 -7.96 8.83
CA LEU A 99 -13.41 -7.20 7.75
C LEU A 99 -12.00 -7.73 7.44
N LEU A 100 -11.24 -8.06 8.49
CA LEU A 100 -9.91 -8.67 8.38
C LEU A 100 -9.98 -10.06 7.71
N GLU A 101 -10.92 -10.92 8.10
CA GLU A 101 -11.17 -12.22 7.46
C GLU A 101 -11.50 -12.06 5.97
N ARG A 102 -12.36 -11.08 5.64
CA ARG A 102 -12.69 -10.75 4.25
C ARG A 102 -11.47 -10.31 3.44
N TRP A 103 -10.48 -9.70 4.08
CA TRP A 103 -9.21 -9.31 3.46
C TRP A 103 -8.13 -10.39 3.51
N GLY A 104 -8.48 -11.60 3.97
CA GLY A 104 -7.58 -12.75 4.01
C GLY A 104 -6.59 -12.72 5.18
N PHE A 105 -6.90 -12.01 6.26
CA PHE A 105 -6.17 -12.16 7.51
C PHE A 105 -6.49 -13.53 8.12
N GLU A 106 -5.46 -14.37 8.24
CA GLU A 106 -5.53 -15.61 9.00
C GLU A 106 -4.91 -15.35 10.37
N ASP A 107 -5.72 -15.44 11.42
CA ASP A 107 -5.26 -15.31 12.80
C ASP A 107 -4.31 -16.47 13.08
N LYS A 108 -3.00 -16.17 13.15
CA LYS A 108 -1.95 -17.13 13.50
C LYS A 108 -1.95 -17.31 15.02
N THR A 109 -3.05 -17.80 15.57
CA THR A 109 -3.11 -18.26 16.97
C THR A 109 -2.47 -19.63 17.11
#